data_AF-A0A8T1UK18-F1
#
_entry.id   AF-A0A8T1UK18-F1
#
_cell.length_a   1.000
_cell.length_b   1.000
_cell.length_c   1.000
_cell.angle_alpha   90.00
_cell.angle_beta   90.00
_cell.angle_gamma   90.00
#
_symmetry.space_group_name_H-M   'P 1'
#
loop_
_entity.id
_entity.type
_entity.pdbx_description
1 polymer ?
#
loop_
_entity_poly.entity_id
_entity_poly.type
_entity_poly.pdbx_seq_one_letter_code
_entity_poly.pdbx_strand_id
1 'polypeptide(L)'
;LSPDTSTEAVKLSYWTFVAWWLIILGIHVVTGVYTAFYAYFYWFLKNTYLNYNLEAYQIGMPPPYHKTISIVHASMSSLHGVCILLMVGGSIWQRSLAFTPWASCNSDAKNEEERVSRTRSALIESFSKVYVKVTDRHGLCGVNGEYFHALLVCRETLETVLQTVQAYRMSMLLPRTLLNRFYVVLVAVNCWSSVIVYSALFKGDEARRRFVCIVLDCVLDLMACMGVELMILLSYSSDYVVEIRGFWGFLWQSDKWAARALNEFRMVVVVSWSDLISRVFFSFGLILATTNMKELLQRLPRRKNRVAKSVSQPANVPNREMGWGSSLDTNKAAAVIPKPSHLLHRSNTTLRTRTERHLLRIVHLLFGGWGLMVLGLHIHASAQPSLPQCLMQVRPWAASRPSCYLVGLDCYTLAISGRMDEVEKKF
;
A
#
# COMPACT_ATOMS: atom_id res chain seq x y z
N LEU A 1 -35.01 5.09 -19.09
CA LEU A 1 -33.71 4.55 -18.64
C LEU A 1 -33.07 5.61 -17.76
N SER A 2 -33.02 5.38 -16.45
CA SER A 2 -32.34 6.29 -15.50
C SER A 2 -30.82 6.22 -15.70
N PRO A 3 -30.09 7.33 -15.50
CA PRO A 3 -28.64 7.33 -15.59
C PRO A 3 -28.05 6.47 -14.47
N ASP A 4 -27.08 5.62 -14.82
CA ASP A 4 -26.31 4.78 -13.89
C ASP A 4 -25.79 5.60 -12.71
N THR A 5 -26.37 5.39 -11.53
CA THR A 5 -25.83 5.91 -10.27
C THR A 5 -24.53 5.17 -9.99
N SER A 6 -23.40 5.80 -10.28
CA SER A 6 -22.08 5.30 -9.87
C SER A 6 -22.06 5.07 -8.36
N THR A 7 -21.86 3.83 -7.94
CA THR A 7 -21.71 3.46 -6.53
C THR A 7 -20.44 4.11 -5.98
N GLU A 8 -20.57 5.06 -5.05
CA GLU A 8 -19.43 5.72 -4.40
C GLU A 8 -18.70 4.80 -3.40
N ALA A 9 -19.31 3.69 -2.99
CA ALA A 9 -18.78 2.78 -1.97
C ALA A 9 -19.16 1.32 -2.23
N VAL A 10 -18.30 0.41 -1.76
CA VAL A 10 -18.49 -1.04 -1.82
C VAL A 10 -19.35 -1.49 -0.65
N LYS A 11 -20.57 -1.91 -0.94
CA LYS A 11 -21.54 -2.40 0.05
C LYS A 11 -21.27 -3.86 0.40
N LEU A 12 -20.93 -4.13 1.65
CA LEU A 12 -20.55 -5.47 2.13
C LEU A 12 -21.63 -6.13 2.99
N SER A 13 -21.72 -7.45 2.86
CA SER A 13 -22.41 -8.31 3.84
C SER A 13 -21.73 -8.21 5.21
N TYR A 14 -22.45 -8.58 6.28
CA TYR A 14 -21.87 -8.51 7.64
C TYR A 14 -20.59 -9.35 7.78
N TRP A 15 -20.60 -10.59 7.32
CA TRP A 15 -19.44 -11.48 7.42
C TRP A 15 -18.27 -11.00 6.57
N THR A 16 -18.54 -10.46 5.39
CA THR A 16 -17.50 -9.88 4.54
C THR A 16 -16.91 -8.62 5.18
N PHE A 17 -17.73 -7.79 5.82
CA PHE A 17 -17.27 -6.62 6.58
C PHE A 17 -16.38 -7.04 7.77
N VAL A 18 -16.78 -8.07 8.53
CA VAL A 18 -15.98 -8.62 9.63
C VAL A 18 -14.64 -9.13 9.13
N ALA A 19 -14.63 -9.86 8.01
CA ALA A 19 -13.39 -10.37 7.40
C ALA A 19 -12.45 -9.21 7.03
N TRP A 20 -12.94 -8.17 6.37
CA TRP A 20 -12.13 -6.99 6.05
C TRP A 20 -11.65 -6.22 7.27
N TRP A 21 -12.48 -6.14 8.32
CA TRP A 21 -12.07 -5.57 9.59
C TRP A 21 -10.89 -6.32 10.20
N LEU A 22 -10.94 -7.66 10.21
CA LEU A 22 -9.86 -8.51 10.70
C LEU A 22 -8.61 -8.43 9.81
N ILE A 23 -8.77 -8.40 8.49
CA ILE A 23 -7.65 -8.27 7.53
C ILE A 23 -6.92 -6.95 7.77
N ILE A 24 -7.65 -5.84 7.80
CA ILE A 24 -7.05 -4.51 7.95
C ILE A 24 -6.41 -4.35 9.34
N LEU A 25 -7.05 -4.86 10.40
CA LEU A 25 -6.43 -4.92 11.73
C LEU A 25 -5.15 -5.76 11.70
N GLY A 26 -5.21 -6.94 11.08
CA GLY A 26 -4.09 -7.86 10.94
C GLY A 26 -2.90 -7.21 10.23
N ILE A 27 -3.13 -6.46 9.14
CA ILE A 27 -2.09 -5.68 8.47
C ILE A 27 -1.41 -4.74 9.46
N HIS A 28 -2.17 -3.90 10.18
CA HIS A 28 -1.54 -2.98 11.14
C HIS A 28 -0.82 -3.69 12.28
N VAL A 29 -1.35 -4.79 12.80
CA VAL A 29 -0.71 -5.58 13.87
C VAL A 29 0.60 -6.19 13.37
N VAL A 30 0.60 -6.86 12.21
CA VAL A 30 1.80 -7.49 11.65
C VAL A 30 2.86 -6.42 11.34
N THR A 31 2.49 -5.33 10.68
CA THR A 31 3.44 -4.23 10.40
C THR A 31 3.97 -3.57 11.68
N GLY A 32 3.09 -3.30 12.64
CA GLY A 32 3.46 -2.67 13.91
C GLY A 32 4.41 -3.55 14.72
N VAL A 33 4.10 -4.84 14.85
CA VAL A 33 4.95 -5.81 15.55
C VAL A 33 6.29 -5.99 14.83
N TYR A 34 6.28 -6.12 13.50
CA TYR A 34 7.49 -6.21 12.70
C TYR A 34 8.42 -5.01 12.93
N THR A 35 7.88 -3.80 12.79
CA THR A 35 8.65 -2.56 12.96
C THR A 35 9.11 -2.35 14.40
N ALA A 36 8.32 -2.79 15.40
CA ALA A 36 8.75 -2.81 16.80
C ALA A 36 9.94 -3.74 17.03
N PHE A 37 9.89 -4.97 16.49
CA PHE A 37 11.02 -5.90 16.57
C PHE A 37 12.25 -5.37 15.84
N TYR A 38 12.06 -4.73 14.69
CA TYR A 38 13.15 -4.12 13.92
C TYR A 38 13.80 -2.96 14.70
N ALA A 39 12.99 -2.13 15.37
CA ALA A 39 13.47 -1.08 16.25
C ALA A 39 14.25 -1.65 17.44
N TYR A 40 13.71 -2.68 18.10
CA TYR A 40 14.37 -3.40 19.19
C TYR A 40 15.71 -4.00 18.73
N PHE A 41 15.72 -4.66 17.57
CA PHE A 41 16.91 -5.24 16.98
C PHE A 41 18.02 -4.19 16.82
N TYR A 42 17.75 -3.07 16.15
CA TYR A 42 18.75 -2.00 15.97
C TYR A 42 19.15 -1.31 17.27
N TRP A 43 18.30 -1.29 18.29
CA TRP A 43 18.65 -0.73 19.60
C TRP A 43 19.75 -1.54 20.29
N PHE A 44 19.70 -2.88 20.15
CA PHE A 44 20.65 -3.79 20.81
C PHE A 44 21.75 -4.32 19.89
N LEU A 45 21.64 -4.11 18.57
CA LEU A 45 22.54 -4.64 17.54
C LEU A 45 24.01 -4.34 17.82
N LYS A 46 24.34 -3.11 18.19
CA LYS A 46 25.72 -2.63 18.37
C LYS A 46 26.61 -3.57 19.21
N ASN A 47 26.04 -4.20 20.25
CA ASN A 47 26.79 -5.04 21.21
C ASN A 47 26.62 -6.55 20.94
N THR A 48 26.37 -6.95 19.71
CA THR A 48 26.14 -8.35 19.34
C THR A 48 27.27 -8.92 18.50
N TYR A 49 27.48 -10.24 18.57
CA TYR A 49 28.41 -10.94 17.68
C TYR A 49 27.99 -10.80 16.21
N LEU A 50 26.68 -10.75 15.94
CA LEU A 50 26.18 -10.47 14.60
C LEU A 50 26.71 -9.14 14.06
N ASN A 51 26.63 -8.06 14.84
CA ASN A 51 27.11 -6.76 14.38
C ASN A 51 28.62 -6.72 14.13
N TYR A 52 29.41 -7.42 14.94
CA TYR A 52 30.84 -7.54 14.72
C TYR A 52 31.15 -8.13 13.32
N ASN A 53 30.43 -9.20 12.93
CA ASN A 53 30.59 -9.80 11.61
C ASN A 53 30.06 -8.89 10.50
N LEU A 54 28.88 -8.27 10.68
CA LEU A 54 28.33 -7.34 9.69
C LEU A 54 29.27 -6.17 9.43
N GLU A 55 29.89 -5.60 10.45
CA GLU A 55 30.87 -4.53 10.33
C GLU A 55 32.16 -5.00 9.64
N ALA A 56 32.68 -6.18 10.01
CA ALA A 56 33.85 -6.78 9.38
C ALA A 56 33.67 -6.99 7.86
N TYR A 57 32.46 -7.40 7.44
CA TYR A 57 32.12 -7.60 6.03
C TYR A 57 31.50 -6.36 5.35
N GLN A 58 31.45 -5.21 6.04
CA GLN A 58 30.89 -3.95 5.54
C GLN A 58 29.43 -4.10 5.05
N ILE A 59 28.61 -4.80 5.82
CA ILE A 59 27.19 -5.04 5.55
C ILE A 59 26.33 -4.14 6.42
N GLY A 60 25.55 -3.28 5.78
CA GLY A 60 24.62 -2.38 6.47
C GLY A 60 25.25 -1.07 6.94
N MET A 61 24.42 -0.23 7.52
CA MET A 61 24.84 1.05 8.09
C MET A 61 25.72 0.85 9.34
N PRO A 62 26.77 1.68 9.54
CA PRO A 62 27.68 1.51 10.67
C PRO A 62 27.02 1.85 12.03
N PRO A 63 27.62 1.39 13.14
CA PRO A 63 27.06 1.50 14.49
C PRO A 63 26.57 2.88 14.96
N PRO A 64 27.19 4.02 14.58
CA PRO A 64 26.71 5.34 14.98
C PRO A 64 25.25 5.63 14.56
N TYR A 65 24.78 5.02 13.47
CA TYR A 65 23.45 5.28 12.91
C TYR A 65 22.37 4.32 13.42
N HIS A 66 22.72 3.26 14.15
CA HIS A 66 21.76 2.24 14.59
C HIS A 66 20.65 2.80 15.48
N LYS A 67 20.97 3.74 16.38
CA LYS A 67 19.95 4.40 17.22
C LYS A 67 18.97 5.21 16.39
N THR A 68 19.44 5.92 15.37
CA THR A 68 18.56 6.68 14.47
C THR A 68 17.61 5.75 13.72
N ILE A 69 18.13 4.65 13.18
CA ILE A 69 17.32 3.62 12.50
C ILE A 69 16.27 3.05 13.46
N SER A 70 16.67 2.72 14.70
CA SER A 70 15.76 2.24 15.74
C SER A 70 14.64 3.23 16.04
N ILE A 71 14.95 4.51 16.22
CA ILE A 71 13.95 5.58 16.47
C ILE A 71 12.96 5.70 15.31
N VAL A 72 13.45 5.64 14.06
CA VAL A 72 12.60 5.70 12.87
C VAL A 72 11.66 4.50 12.80
N HIS A 73 12.12 3.29 13.09
CA HIS A 73 11.22 2.12 13.14
C HIS A 73 10.26 2.15 14.34
N ALA A 74 10.68 2.68 15.49
CA ALA A 74 9.82 2.85 16.66
C ALA A 74 8.69 3.86 16.39
N SER A 75 8.96 4.93 15.64
CA SER A 75 7.93 5.90 15.24
C SER A 75 6.92 5.28 14.27
N MET A 76 7.36 4.50 13.27
CA MET A 76 6.47 3.75 12.38
C MET A 76 5.60 2.75 13.16
N SER A 77 6.19 1.97 14.06
CA SER A 77 5.44 1.07 14.95
C SER A 77 4.38 1.81 15.76
N SER A 78 4.70 3.01 16.26
CA SER A 78 3.76 3.83 17.02
C SER A 78 2.59 4.29 16.17
N LEU A 79 2.81 4.67 14.91
CA LEU A 79 1.75 5.05 13.97
C LEU A 79 0.79 3.88 13.69
N HIS A 80 1.32 2.68 13.44
CA HIS A 80 0.48 1.48 13.30
C HIS A 80 -0.28 1.16 14.61
N GLY A 81 0.36 1.37 15.77
CA GLY A 81 -0.27 1.27 17.09
C GLY A 81 -1.47 2.21 17.25
N VAL A 82 -1.34 3.46 16.80
CA VAL A 82 -2.46 4.43 16.78
C VAL A 82 -3.60 3.92 15.89
N CYS A 83 -3.32 3.39 14.69
CA CYS A 83 -4.36 2.80 13.83
C CYS A 83 -5.10 1.64 14.50
N ILE A 84 -4.39 0.77 15.21
CA ILE A 84 -4.96 -0.35 15.98
C ILE A 84 -5.88 0.18 17.08
N LEU A 85 -5.40 1.15 17.87
CA LEU A 85 -6.17 1.76 18.96
C LEU A 85 -7.45 2.44 18.44
N LEU A 86 -7.39 3.10 17.29
CA LEU A 86 -8.57 3.73 16.67
C LEU A 86 -9.61 2.69 16.23
N MET A 87 -9.18 1.59 15.61
CA MET A 87 -10.08 0.51 15.16
C MET A 87 -10.71 -0.25 16.33
N VAL A 88 -9.89 -0.68 17.29
CA VAL A 88 -10.34 -1.46 18.44
C VAL A 88 -11.14 -0.58 19.39
N GLY A 89 -10.63 0.61 19.75
CA GLY A 89 -11.31 1.57 20.60
C GLY A 89 -12.63 2.07 20.01
N GLY A 90 -12.66 2.36 18.70
CA GLY A 90 -13.88 2.72 18.00
C GLY A 90 -14.93 1.60 18.02
N SER A 91 -14.49 0.35 17.85
CA SER A 91 -15.38 -0.81 17.88
C SER A 91 -15.95 -1.10 19.28
N ILE A 92 -15.12 -0.95 20.32
CA ILE A 92 -15.55 -1.08 21.72
C ILE A 92 -16.55 0.02 22.08
N TRP A 93 -16.24 1.28 21.72
CA TRP A 93 -17.11 2.42 22.01
C TRP A 93 -18.48 2.28 21.36
N GLN A 94 -18.53 1.88 20.10
CA GLN A 94 -19.78 1.72 19.34
C GLN A 94 -20.49 0.39 19.61
N ARG A 95 -19.90 -0.51 20.41
CA ARG A 95 -20.37 -1.90 20.65
C ARG A 95 -20.67 -2.68 19.37
N SER A 96 -19.99 -2.31 18.27
CA SER A 96 -20.12 -2.88 16.94
C SER A 96 -18.82 -2.63 16.19
N LEU A 97 -18.42 -3.55 15.32
CA LEU A 97 -17.21 -3.39 14.51
C LEU A 97 -17.28 -2.10 13.69
N ALA A 98 -16.26 -1.27 13.87
CA ALA A 98 -16.10 0.03 13.22
C ALA A 98 -14.63 0.23 12.83
N PHE A 99 -14.40 0.87 11.68
CA PHE A 99 -13.05 1.20 11.23
C PHE A 99 -12.48 2.43 11.94
N THR A 100 -13.34 3.36 12.36
CA THR A 100 -12.97 4.55 13.10
C THR A 100 -14.01 4.88 14.17
N PRO A 101 -13.62 5.59 15.26
CA PRO A 101 -14.53 5.94 16.34
C PRO A 101 -15.71 6.83 15.92
N TRP A 102 -15.62 7.51 14.77
CA TRP A 102 -16.59 8.51 14.31
C TRP A 102 -17.49 8.02 13.17
N ALA A 103 -17.37 6.76 12.75
CA ALA A 103 -18.14 6.20 11.63
C ALA A 103 -19.67 6.26 11.80
N SER A 104 -20.20 6.47 13.02
CA SER A 104 -21.64 6.60 13.28
C SER A 104 -22.20 8.02 13.16
N CYS A 105 -21.37 9.06 13.03
CA CYS A 105 -21.84 10.45 13.10
C CYS A 105 -22.54 10.96 11.83
N ASN A 106 -22.59 10.20 10.73
CA ASN A 106 -23.03 10.73 9.43
C ASN A 106 -24.41 10.26 8.92
N SER A 107 -25.25 9.59 9.71
CA SER A 107 -26.60 9.27 9.20
C SER A 107 -27.79 9.42 10.14
N ASP A 108 -27.65 9.47 11.47
CA ASP A 108 -28.84 9.52 12.36
C ASP A 108 -28.72 10.43 13.61
N ALA A 109 -27.60 11.16 13.80
CA ALA A 109 -27.31 11.84 15.07
C ALA A 109 -27.67 13.34 15.12
N LYS A 110 -28.66 13.82 14.34
CA LYS A 110 -29.10 15.22 14.43
C LYS A 110 -29.95 15.55 15.68
N ASN A 111 -30.31 14.57 16.51
CA ASN A 111 -31.25 14.78 17.63
C ASN A 111 -30.71 14.45 19.04
N GLU A 112 -29.44 14.10 19.23
CA GLU A 112 -28.89 13.77 20.58
C GLU A 112 -27.55 14.47 20.89
N GLU A 113 -27.31 15.65 20.31
CA GLU A 113 -26.01 16.34 20.42
C GLU A 113 -25.74 16.98 21.79
N GLU A 114 -26.63 16.85 22.78
CA GLU A 114 -26.54 17.65 24.02
C GLU A 114 -25.92 16.93 25.23
N ARG A 115 -25.68 15.59 25.20
CA ARG A 115 -25.30 14.87 26.44
C ARG A 115 -23.93 14.17 26.48
N VAL A 116 -23.20 14.04 25.37
CA VAL A 116 -21.96 13.23 25.33
C VAL A 116 -20.66 14.07 25.27
N SER A 117 -20.75 15.40 25.18
CA SER A 117 -19.57 16.26 24.92
C SER A 117 -18.60 16.47 26.10
N ARG A 118 -18.87 15.92 27.29
CA ARG A 118 -18.22 16.39 28.53
C ARG A 118 -17.05 15.56 29.06
N THR A 119 -16.45 14.68 28.25
CA THR A 119 -15.27 13.90 28.68
C THR A 119 -14.33 13.59 27.51
N ARG A 120 -13.83 14.63 26.84
CA ARG A 120 -12.84 14.48 25.77
C ARG A 120 -11.49 14.97 26.28
N SER A 121 -10.49 14.10 26.38
CA SER A 121 -9.15 14.49 26.83
C SER A 121 -8.47 15.35 25.75
N ALA A 122 -7.69 16.35 26.18
CA ALA A 122 -6.99 17.28 25.27
C ALA A 122 -6.05 16.55 24.29
N LEU A 123 -5.48 15.41 24.69
CA LEU A 123 -4.67 14.57 23.82
C LEU A 123 -5.49 13.94 22.68
N ILE A 124 -6.67 13.38 22.98
CA ILE A 124 -7.56 12.83 21.96
C ILE A 124 -8.03 13.91 21.00
N GLU A 125 -8.24 15.14 21.47
CA GLU A 125 -8.63 16.27 20.62
C GLU A 125 -7.48 16.73 19.71
N SER A 126 -6.25 16.80 20.20
CA SER A 126 -5.06 17.15 19.41
C SER A 126 -4.75 16.09 18.35
N PHE A 127 -4.75 14.80 18.72
CA PHE A 127 -4.59 13.71 17.77
C PHE A 127 -5.74 13.63 16.78
N SER A 128 -6.98 13.88 17.22
CA SER A 128 -8.13 13.96 16.33
C SER A 128 -7.97 15.10 15.31
N LYS A 129 -7.49 16.27 15.70
CA LYS A 129 -7.24 17.40 14.79
C LYS A 129 -6.15 17.09 13.76
N VAL A 130 -5.05 16.46 14.16
CA VAL A 130 -3.97 16.08 13.23
C VAL A 130 -4.40 14.93 12.32
N TYR A 131 -5.04 13.90 12.86
CA TYR A 131 -5.57 12.77 12.09
C TYR A 131 -6.60 13.25 11.05
N VAL A 132 -7.59 14.04 11.46
CA VAL A 132 -8.58 14.65 10.55
C VAL A 132 -7.87 15.53 9.51
N LYS A 133 -6.88 16.36 9.87
CA LYS A 133 -6.20 17.20 8.87
C LYS A 133 -5.46 16.40 7.79
N VAL A 134 -4.98 15.19 8.11
CA VAL A 134 -4.25 14.30 7.18
C VAL A 134 -5.19 13.35 6.44
N THR A 135 -6.25 12.86 7.08
CA THR A 135 -7.15 11.81 6.56
C THR A 135 -8.57 12.28 6.27
N ASP A 136 -8.92 13.55 6.45
CA ASP A 136 -10.26 14.06 6.13
C ASP A 136 -10.50 14.04 4.61
N ARG A 137 -11.76 13.86 4.23
CA ARG A 137 -12.23 13.83 2.83
C ARG A 137 -11.84 15.12 2.05
N HIS A 138 -11.57 16.23 2.76
CA HIS A 138 -11.08 17.51 2.22
C HIS A 138 -9.64 17.87 2.68
N GLY A 139 -8.92 16.96 3.33
CA GLY A 139 -7.52 17.15 3.74
C GLY A 139 -6.54 17.15 2.56
N LEU A 140 -5.24 17.30 2.85
CA LEU A 140 -4.19 17.36 1.81
C LEU A 140 -4.09 16.04 0.99
N CYS A 141 -4.51 14.91 1.58
CA CYS A 141 -4.66 13.61 0.92
C CYS A 141 -6.14 13.20 0.74
N GLY A 142 -7.07 14.12 0.98
CA GLY A 142 -8.51 13.87 0.92
C GLY A 142 -9.03 13.80 -0.52
N VAL A 143 -9.97 12.88 -0.75
CA VAL A 143 -10.56 12.53 -2.06
C VAL A 143 -11.15 13.72 -2.84
N ASN A 144 -11.40 14.87 -2.20
CA ASN A 144 -12.01 16.07 -2.80
C ASN A 144 -11.10 17.32 -2.89
N GLY A 145 -9.77 17.23 -2.70
CA GLY A 145 -8.86 18.39 -2.79
C GLY A 145 -8.52 18.83 -4.24
N GLU A 146 -8.24 20.13 -4.47
CA GLU A 146 -7.90 20.67 -5.82
C GLU A 146 -6.63 20.04 -6.43
N TYR A 147 -5.70 19.56 -5.61
CA TYR A 147 -4.46 18.88 -6.01
C TYR A 147 -4.50 17.36 -5.82
N PHE A 148 -5.66 16.78 -5.48
CA PHE A 148 -5.78 15.37 -5.11
C PHE A 148 -5.25 14.42 -6.20
N HIS A 149 -5.64 14.65 -7.46
CA HIS A 149 -5.18 13.82 -8.58
C HIS A 149 -3.67 13.92 -8.81
N ALA A 150 -3.07 15.10 -8.63
CA ALA A 150 -1.64 15.30 -8.81
C ALA A 150 -0.82 14.62 -7.69
N LEU A 151 -1.26 14.76 -6.44
CA LEU A 151 -0.62 14.11 -5.29
C LEU A 151 -0.76 12.58 -5.33
N LEU A 152 -1.92 12.08 -5.75
CA LEU A 152 -2.15 10.65 -5.92
C LEU A 152 -1.25 10.06 -7.02
N VAL A 153 -1.15 10.72 -8.17
CA VAL A 153 -0.25 10.28 -9.25
C VAL A 153 1.21 10.35 -8.82
N CYS A 154 1.60 11.40 -8.09
CA CYS A 154 2.95 11.53 -7.56
C CYS A 154 3.30 10.37 -6.61
N ARG A 155 2.38 10.05 -5.68
CA ARG A 155 2.52 8.92 -4.75
C ARG A 155 2.68 7.60 -5.50
N GLU A 156 1.76 7.30 -6.42
CA GLU A 156 1.77 6.06 -7.21
C GLU A 156 3.08 5.93 -8.02
N THR A 157 3.56 7.05 -8.57
CA THR A 157 4.83 7.09 -9.31
C THR A 157 6.00 6.79 -8.39
N LEU A 158 6.06 7.43 -7.22
CA LEU A 158 7.14 7.23 -6.26
C LEU A 158 7.13 5.80 -5.71
N GLU A 159 5.97 5.26 -5.36
CA GLU A 159 5.82 3.86 -4.93
C GLU A 159 6.28 2.89 -6.01
N THR A 160 5.85 3.07 -7.26
CA THR A 160 6.28 2.24 -8.40
C THR A 160 7.79 2.30 -8.61
N VAL A 161 8.40 3.49 -8.51
CA VAL A 161 9.86 3.65 -8.63
C VAL A 161 10.57 2.91 -7.49
N LEU A 162 10.14 3.10 -6.24
CA LEU A 162 10.74 2.43 -5.08
C LEU A 162 10.57 0.90 -5.14
N GLN A 163 9.39 0.41 -5.53
CA GLN A 163 9.10 -1.02 -5.74
C GLN A 163 9.97 -1.60 -6.86
N THR A 164 10.20 -0.84 -7.95
CA THR A 164 11.09 -1.26 -9.04
C THR A 164 12.55 -1.30 -8.60
N VAL A 165 13.00 -0.30 -7.82
CA VAL A 165 14.36 -0.29 -7.22
C VAL A 165 14.54 -1.50 -6.31
N GLN A 166 13.54 -1.84 -5.49
CA GLN A 166 13.57 -3.02 -4.65
C GLN A 166 13.65 -4.32 -5.47
N ALA A 167 12.86 -4.44 -6.53
CA ALA A 167 12.91 -5.60 -7.44
C ALA A 167 14.26 -5.72 -8.16
N TYR A 168 14.84 -4.59 -8.58
CA TYR A 168 16.19 -4.57 -9.16
C TYR A 168 17.24 -5.03 -8.14
N ARG A 169 17.18 -4.54 -6.90
CA ARG A 169 18.07 -5.00 -5.82
C ARG A 169 17.91 -6.49 -5.55
N MET A 170 16.69 -7.03 -5.59
CA MET A 170 16.46 -8.47 -5.49
C MET A 170 17.10 -9.24 -6.64
N SER A 171 17.09 -8.70 -7.87
CA SER A 171 17.77 -9.33 -9.02
C SER A 171 19.30 -9.39 -8.87
N MET A 172 19.86 -8.43 -8.15
CA MET A 172 21.29 -8.35 -7.84
C MET A 172 21.66 -9.23 -6.65
N LEU A 173 20.86 -9.23 -5.58
CA LEU A 173 21.30 -9.74 -4.27
C LEU A 173 20.69 -11.09 -3.89
N LEU A 174 19.56 -11.49 -4.47
CA LEU A 174 18.86 -12.72 -4.07
C LEU A 174 19.11 -13.85 -5.08
N PRO A 175 19.82 -14.93 -4.69
CA PRO A 175 19.93 -16.14 -5.50
C PRO A 175 18.59 -16.88 -5.62
N ARG A 176 17.62 -16.59 -4.74
CA ARG A 176 16.30 -17.23 -4.70
C ARG A 176 15.45 -16.78 -5.87
N THR A 177 15.49 -17.56 -6.94
CA THR A 177 14.78 -17.26 -8.20
C THR A 177 13.27 -17.18 -8.02
N LEU A 178 12.66 -18.05 -7.19
CA LEU A 178 11.20 -18.03 -6.96
C LEU A 178 10.72 -16.76 -6.27
N LEU A 179 11.43 -16.31 -5.22
CA LEU A 179 11.08 -15.10 -4.50
C LEU A 179 11.24 -13.85 -5.37
N ASN A 180 12.33 -13.79 -6.13
CA ASN A 180 12.57 -12.72 -7.10
C ASN A 180 11.47 -12.68 -8.18
N ARG A 181 11.14 -13.84 -8.81
CA ARG A 181 10.07 -13.94 -9.81
C ARG A 181 8.71 -13.51 -9.25
N PHE A 182 8.35 -14.00 -8.06
CA PHE A 182 7.08 -13.67 -7.41
C PHE A 182 6.93 -12.16 -7.20
N TYR A 183 7.97 -11.51 -6.64
CA TYR A 183 7.93 -10.07 -6.38
C TYR A 183 7.83 -9.25 -7.68
N VAL A 184 8.54 -9.65 -8.73
CA VAL A 184 8.50 -8.97 -10.04
C VAL A 184 7.13 -9.08 -10.69
N VAL A 185 6.50 -10.25 -10.63
CA VAL A 185 5.12 -10.44 -11.11
C VAL A 185 4.18 -9.50 -10.34
N LEU A 186 4.35 -9.36 -9.02
CA LEU A 186 3.53 -8.46 -8.22
C LEU A 186 3.71 -6.99 -8.63
N VAL A 187 4.94 -6.54 -8.90
CA VAL A 187 5.23 -5.20 -9.44
C VAL A 187 4.56 -4.99 -10.81
N ALA A 188 4.68 -5.95 -11.73
CA ALA A 188 4.07 -5.85 -13.05
C ALA A 188 2.53 -5.79 -12.97
N VAL A 189 1.92 -6.62 -12.12
CA VAL A 189 0.48 -6.62 -11.88
C VAL A 189 0.03 -5.29 -11.26
N ASN A 190 0.78 -4.71 -10.33
CA ASN A 190 0.44 -3.41 -9.75
C ASN A 190 0.47 -2.30 -10.82
N CYS A 191 1.52 -2.28 -11.66
CA CYS A 191 1.63 -1.35 -12.78
C CYS A 191 0.45 -1.46 -13.77
N TRP A 192 0.01 -2.68 -14.04
CA TRP A 192 -1.12 -2.94 -14.94
C TRP A 192 -2.48 -2.74 -14.27
N SER A 193 -2.55 -2.72 -12.94
CA SER A 193 -3.81 -2.59 -12.20
C SER A 193 -4.58 -1.35 -12.63
N SER A 194 -3.89 -0.22 -12.75
CA SER A 194 -4.48 1.05 -13.16
C SER A 194 -4.98 1.01 -14.61
N VAL A 195 -4.23 0.41 -15.54
CA VAL A 195 -4.63 0.25 -16.94
C VAL A 195 -5.86 -0.65 -17.06
N ILE A 196 -5.86 -1.79 -16.37
CA ILE A 196 -6.97 -2.76 -16.38
C ILE A 196 -8.23 -2.11 -15.79
N VAL A 197 -8.08 -1.33 -14.71
CA VAL A 197 -9.14 -0.55 -14.05
C VAL A 197 -9.59 0.68 -14.85
N TYR A 198 -8.97 1.04 -15.98
CA TYR A 198 -9.57 2.01 -16.91
C TYR A 198 -9.94 1.40 -18.27
N SER A 199 -9.56 0.16 -18.52
CA SER A 199 -9.95 -0.61 -19.71
C SER A 199 -11.40 -1.12 -19.62
N ALA A 200 -12.01 -1.39 -20.78
CA ALA A 200 -13.43 -1.74 -20.95
C ALA A 200 -13.87 -3.08 -20.32
N LEU A 201 -12.98 -3.82 -19.66
CA LEU A 201 -13.21 -5.18 -19.15
C LEU A 201 -14.14 -5.25 -17.91
N PHE A 202 -14.43 -4.14 -17.23
CA PHE A 202 -15.32 -4.09 -16.07
C PHE A 202 -16.30 -2.91 -16.13
N LYS A 203 -17.22 -2.94 -17.12
CA LYS A 203 -18.39 -2.04 -17.14
C LYS A 203 -19.39 -2.50 -16.06
N GLY A 204 -19.31 -1.99 -14.82
CA GLY A 204 -20.35 -2.31 -13.83
C GLY A 204 -20.23 -1.72 -12.43
N ASP A 205 -19.03 -1.56 -11.86
CA ASP A 205 -18.87 -1.01 -10.49
C ASP A 205 -17.50 -0.36 -10.28
N GLU A 206 -17.46 0.97 -10.34
CA GLU A 206 -16.24 1.77 -10.25
C GLU A 206 -15.59 1.67 -8.86
N ALA A 207 -16.38 1.65 -7.77
CA ALA A 207 -15.85 1.53 -6.41
C ALA A 207 -15.14 0.19 -6.19
N ARG A 208 -15.71 -0.90 -6.72
CA ARG A 208 -15.09 -2.24 -6.60
C ARG A 208 -13.76 -2.32 -7.37
N ARG A 209 -13.65 -1.65 -8.52
CA ARG A 209 -12.39 -1.63 -9.29
C ARG A 209 -11.28 -0.89 -8.55
N ARG A 210 -11.58 0.31 -8.04
CA ARG A 210 -10.66 1.08 -7.20
C ARG A 210 -10.23 0.31 -5.97
N PHE A 211 -11.18 -0.39 -5.33
CA PHE A 211 -10.89 -1.24 -4.19
C PHE A 211 -9.88 -2.35 -4.53
N VAL A 212 -10.04 -3.04 -5.67
CA VAL A 212 -9.07 -4.07 -6.11
C VAL A 212 -7.69 -3.48 -6.37
N CYS A 213 -7.58 -2.30 -7.00
CA CYS A 213 -6.29 -1.61 -7.16
C CYS A 213 -5.62 -1.34 -5.81
N ILE A 214 -6.36 -0.77 -4.86
CA ILE A 214 -5.81 -0.43 -3.54
C ILE A 214 -5.38 -1.69 -2.78
N VAL A 215 -6.10 -2.81 -2.94
CA VAL A 215 -5.71 -4.09 -2.34
C VAL A 215 -4.42 -4.62 -2.97
N LEU A 216 -4.27 -4.58 -4.30
CA LEU A 216 -3.05 -5.01 -4.99
C LEU A 216 -1.85 -4.17 -4.59
N ASP A 217 -2.03 -2.85 -4.56
CA ASP A 217 -1.03 -1.88 -4.09
C ASP A 217 -0.63 -2.16 -2.63
N CYS A 218 -1.61 -2.33 -1.75
CA CYS A 218 -1.37 -2.66 -0.35
C CYS A 218 -0.62 -3.99 -0.16
N VAL A 219 -0.90 -5.01 -0.97
CA VAL A 219 -0.19 -6.29 -0.92
C VAL A 219 1.27 -6.11 -1.36
N LEU A 220 1.51 -5.34 -2.42
CA LEU A 220 2.87 -5.06 -2.88
C LEU A 220 3.66 -4.22 -1.88
N ASP A 221 3.05 -3.19 -1.30
CA ASP A 221 3.63 -2.40 -0.21
C ASP A 221 3.93 -3.26 1.02
N LEU A 222 3.07 -4.22 1.36
CA LEU A 222 3.32 -5.14 2.47
C LEU A 222 4.54 -6.03 2.19
N MET A 223 4.61 -6.55 0.95
CA MET A 223 5.74 -7.37 0.52
C MET A 223 7.05 -6.56 0.47
N ALA A 224 7.00 -5.31 0.01
CA ALA A 224 8.14 -4.41 -0.08
C ALA A 224 8.61 -3.92 1.31
N CYS A 225 7.67 -3.64 2.21
CA CYS A 225 7.93 -3.12 3.55
C CYS A 225 8.54 -4.17 4.48
N MET A 226 8.04 -5.41 4.42
CA MET A 226 8.52 -6.48 5.32
C MET A 226 8.48 -7.89 4.74
N GLY A 227 7.59 -8.18 3.79
CA GLY A 227 7.34 -9.57 3.39
C GLY A 227 8.59 -10.26 2.86
N VAL A 228 9.33 -9.60 1.96
CA VAL A 228 10.60 -10.13 1.43
C VAL A 228 11.63 -10.34 2.55
N GLU A 229 11.78 -9.37 3.44
CA GLU A 229 12.77 -9.39 4.52
C GLU A 229 12.46 -10.47 5.55
N LEU A 230 11.19 -10.62 5.91
CA LEU A 230 10.73 -11.64 6.84
C LEU A 230 10.93 -13.05 6.25
N MET A 231 10.64 -13.25 4.96
CA MET A 231 10.88 -14.54 4.30
C MET A 231 12.37 -14.91 4.30
N ILE A 232 13.26 -13.92 4.18
CA ILE A 232 14.71 -14.14 4.30
C ILE A 232 15.07 -14.46 5.74
N LEU A 233 14.66 -13.63 6.72
CA LEU A 233 14.97 -13.83 8.14
C LEU A 233 14.52 -15.20 8.66
N LEU A 234 13.30 -15.63 8.31
CA LEU A 234 12.76 -16.92 8.74
C LEU A 234 13.61 -18.10 8.25
N SER A 235 14.26 -17.97 7.09
CA SER A 235 15.13 -19.03 6.57
C SER A 235 16.48 -19.15 7.27
N TYR A 236 16.88 -18.17 8.08
CA TYR A 236 18.06 -18.23 8.95
C TYR A 236 17.71 -18.46 10.43
N SER A 237 16.42 -18.55 10.75
CA SER A 237 15.97 -18.64 12.15
C SER A 237 16.45 -19.90 12.87
N SER A 238 16.63 -21.02 12.16
CA SER A 238 17.15 -22.27 12.72
C SER A 238 18.64 -22.20 13.08
N ASP A 239 19.40 -21.36 12.36
CA ASP A 239 20.85 -21.27 12.48
C ASP A 239 21.26 -20.17 13.49
N TYR A 240 20.30 -19.32 13.90
CA TYR A 240 20.54 -18.20 14.80
C TYR A 240 20.63 -18.68 16.25
N VAL A 241 21.72 -18.29 16.91
CA VAL A 241 22.03 -18.71 18.28
C VAL A 241 21.87 -17.52 19.23
N VAL A 242 20.91 -17.64 20.14
CA VAL A 242 20.54 -16.57 21.08
C VAL A 242 21.66 -16.26 22.06
N GLU A 243 22.41 -17.27 22.51
CA GLU A 243 23.48 -17.13 23.50
C GLU A 243 24.61 -16.20 23.02
N ILE A 244 25.09 -16.41 21.79
CA ILE A 244 26.12 -15.56 21.17
C ILE A 244 25.54 -14.33 20.45
N ARG A 245 24.20 -14.21 20.37
CA ARG A 245 23.50 -13.15 19.62
C ARG A 245 24.00 -13.04 18.17
N GLY A 246 24.01 -14.16 17.47
CA GLY A 246 24.53 -14.25 16.10
C GLY A 246 24.57 -15.68 15.57
N PHE A 247 25.46 -15.91 14.60
CA PHE A 247 25.70 -17.22 13.98
C PHE A 247 27.07 -17.75 14.38
N TRP A 248 27.21 -19.07 14.51
CA TRP A 248 28.47 -19.71 14.87
C TRP A 248 29.60 -19.39 13.89
N GLY A 249 30.84 -19.31 14.39
CA GLY A 249 32.03 -19.03 13.57
C GLY A 249 32.24 -20.00 12.41
N PHE A 250 31.91 -21.28 12.58
CA PHE A 250 32.06 -22.27 11.49
C PHE A 250 31.10 -22.02 10.32
N LEU A 251 29.94 -21.37 10.55
CA LEU A 251 29.04 -20.97 9.46
C LEU A 251 29.66 -19.86 8.63
N TRP A 252 30.28 -18.87 9.28
CA TRP A 252 31.02 -17.80 8.59
C TRP A 252 32.25 -18.30 7.82
N GLN A 253 32.85 -19.41 8.25
CA GLN A 253 33.94 -20.08 7.52
C GLN A 253 33.46 -20.86 6.29
N SER A 254 32.16 -21.19 6.20
CA SER A 254 31.61 -21.82 5.01
C SER A 254 31.40 -20.78 3.92
N ASP A 255 32.24 -20.79 2.89
CA ASP A 255 32.16 -19.86 1.76
C ASP A 255 30.75 -19.80 1.16
N LYS A 256 30.09 -20.96 1.04
CA LYS A 256 28.71 -21.03 0.55
C LYS A 256 27.74 -20.33 1.49
N TRP A 257 27.74 -20.68 2.77
CA TRP A 257 26.78 -20.07 3.70
C TRP A 257 27.03 -18.57 3.85
N ALA A 258 28.29 -18.15 4.02
CA ALA A 258 28.68 -16.76 4.17
C ALA A 258 28.33 -15.93 2.92
N ALA A 259 28.68 -16.40 1.71
CA ALA A 259 28.35 -15.67 0.48
C ALA A 259 26.83 -15.50 0.29
N ARG A 260 26.02 -16.48 0.69
CA ARG A 260 24.56 -16.34 0.66
C ARG A 260 24.06 -15.38 1.72
N ALA A 261 24.46 -15.58 2.97
CA ALA A 261 24.01 -14.79 4.11
C ALA A 261 24.35 -13.31 3.92
N LEU A 262 25.57 -12.98 3.51
CA LEU A 262 26.00 -11.59 3.31
C LEU A 262 25.18 -10.88 2.21
N ASN A 263 24.88 -11.56 1.12
CA ASN A 263 24.05 -11.00 0.05
C ASN A 263 22.58 -10.84 0.47
N GLU A 264 22.00 -11.86 1.10
CA GLU A 264 20.61 -11.81 1.56
C GLU A 264 20.42 -10.83 2.74
N PHE A 265 21.42 -10.68 3.62
CA PHE A 265 21.39 -9.71 4.72
C PHE A 265 21.39 -8.27 4.22
N ARG A 266 22.00 -7.96 3.06
CA ARG A 266 21.88 -6.63 2.43
C ARG A 266 20.44 -6.26 2.02
N MET A 267 19.53 -7.23 1.96
CA MET A 267 18.10 -6.96 1.79
C MET A 267 17.40 -6.73 3.14
N VAL A 268 17.88 -7.38 4.20
CA VAL A 268 17.27 -7.35 5.53
C VAL A 268 17.71 -6.12 6.33
N VAL A 269 19.02 -5.87 6.41
CA VAL A 269 19.56 -4.72 7.15
C VAL A 269 19.48 -3.45 6.32
N VAL A 270 19.32 -2.31 7.00
CA VAL A 270 19.40 -1.00 6.37
C VAL A 270 20.80 -0.78 5.84
N VAL A 271 20.93 -0.67 4.51
CA VAL A 271 22.22 -0.47 3.82
C VAL A 271 22.53 0.99 3.50
N SER A 272 21.52 1.86 3.50
CA SER A 272 21.67 3.29 3.20
C SER A 272 20.51 4.13 3.76
N TRP A 273 20.66 5.45 3.75
CA TRP A 273 19.55 6.36 4.06
C TRP A 273 18.40 6.28 3.07
N SER A 274 18.69 6.05 1.79
CA SER A 274 17.65 5.86 0.77
C SER A 274 16.84 4.58 1.00
N ASP A 275 17.50 3.51 1.46
CA ASP A 275 16.84 2.27 1.87
C ASP A 275 15.98 2.47 3.13
N LEU A 276 16.44 3.25 4.11
CA LEU A 276 15.62 3.61 5.26
C LEU A 276 14.38 4.42 4.84
N ILE A 277 14.56 5.41 3.96
CA ILE A 277 13.47 6.26 3.47
C ILE A 277 12.46 5.43 2.67
N SER A 278 12.88 4.49 1.84
CA SER A 278 11.96 3.64 1.07
C SER A 278 11.09 2.77 1.99
N ARG A 279 11.70 2.16 3.03
CA ARG A 279 10.97 1.39 4.06
C ARG A 279 9.92 2.24 4.78
N VAL A 280 10.26 3.49 5.08
CA VAL A 280 9.34 4.47 5.66
C VAL A 280 8.20 4.77 4.71
N PHE A 281 8.49 5.03 3.44
CA PHE A 281 7.47 5.26 2.41
C PHE A 281 6.50 4.10 2.28
N PHE A 282 6.98 2.84 2.22
CA PHE A 282 6.09 1.68 2.16
C PHE A 282 5.24 1.51 3.43
N SER A 283 5.80 1.78 4.62
CA SER A 283 5.02 1.74 5.85
C SER A 283 3.90 2.79 5.87
N PHE A 284 4.18 4.00 5.38
CA PHE A 284 3.15 5.03 5.21
C PHE A 284 2.15 4.67 4.11
N GLY A 285 2.60 4.08 3.00
CA GLY A 285 1.77 3.54 1.92
C GLY A 285 0.73 2.56 2.45
N LEU A 286 1.12 1.64 3.33
CA LEU A 286 0.21 0.72 4.02
C LEU A 286 -0.86 1.45 4.86
N ILE A 287 -0.49 2.49 5.61
CA ILE A 287 -1.45 3.28 6.41
C ILE A 287 -2.46 3.99 5.49
N LEU A 288 -1.99 4.56 4.38
CA LEU A 288 -2.84 5.28 3.45
C LEU A 288 -3.74 4.34 2.65
N ALA A 289 -3.20 3.23 2.12
CA ALA A 289 -3.97 2.21 1.42
C ALA A 289 -5.06 1.61 2.32
N THR A 290 -4.72 1.26 3.56
CA THR A 290 -5.72 0.76 4.54
C THR A 290 -6.75 1.82 4.92
N THR A 291 -6.39 3.10 4.98
CA THR A 291 -7.35 4.19 5.22
C THR A 291 -8.31 4.33 4.03
N ASN A 292 -7.80 4.32 2.80
CA ASN A 292 -8.62 4.37 1.59
C ASN A 292 -9.55 3.15 1.49
N MET A 293 -9.08 1.95 1.87
CA MET A 293 -9.93 0.76 1.97
C MET A 293 -11.06 0.97 2.98
N LYS A 294 -10.77 1.49 4.18
CA LYS A 294 -11.78 1.75 5.22
C LYS A 294 -12.86 2.72 4.74
N GLU A 295 -12.50 3.73 3.95
CA GLU A 295 -13.45 4.70 3.40
C GLU A 295 -14.35 4.10 2.31
N LEU A 296 -13.80 3.24 1.46
CA LEU A 296 -14.56 2.59 0.38
C LEU A 296 -15.50 1.49 0.89
N LEU A 297 -15.21 0.89 2.05
CA LEU A 297 -16.00 -0.20 2.60
C LEU A 297 -17.15 0.30 3.48
N GLN A 298 -18.38 0.11 3.00
CA GLN A 298 -19.59 0.43 3.76
C GLN A 298 -20.36 -0.83 4.14
N ARG A 299 -20.84 -0.87 5.39
CA ARG A 299 -21.72 -1.93 5.88
C ARG A 299 -23.13 -1.74 5.32
N LEU A 300 -23.71 -2.78 4.72
CA LEU A 300 -25.14 -2.76 4.38
C LEU A 300 -25.98 -2.64 5.66
N PRO A 301 -26.93 -1.69 5.74
CA PRO A 301 -27.86 -1.65 6.85
C PRO A 301 -28.62 -2.98 6.89
N ARG A 302 -28.56 -3.67 8.03
CA ARG A 302 -29.31 -4.91 8.27
C ARG A 302 -30.77 -4.58 7.97
N ARG A 303 -31.39 -5.27 7.00
CA ARG A 303 -32.86 -5.23 6.80
C ARG A 303 -33.49 -5.58 8.15
N LYS A 304 -33.82 -4.58 8.96
CA LYS A 304 -34.83 -4.76 9.99
C LYS A 304 -36.08 -5.02 9.19
N ASN A 305 -36.70 -6.19 9.40
CA ASN A 305 -38.05 -6.44 8.91
C ASN A 305 -38.90 -5.26 9.40
N ARG A 306 -39.16 -4.29 8.52
CA ARG A 306 -40.20 -3.30 8.74
C ARG A 306 -41.46 -4.13 8.73
N VAL A 307 -41.91 -4.55 9.92
CA VAL A 307 -43.31 -4.90 10.13
C VAL A 307 -44.06 -3.68 9.65
N ALA A 308 -44.68 -3.79 8.48
CA ALA A 308 -45.53 -2.76 7.94
C ALA A 308 -46.62 -2.54 9.00
N LYS A 309 -46.57 -1.41 9.71
CA LYS A 309 -47.77 -0.90 10.36
C LYS A 309 -48.71 -0.57 9.21
N SER A 310 -49.64 -1.48 8.94
CA SER A 310 -50.78 -1.23 8.07
C SER A 310 -51.57 -0.09 8.70
N VAL A 311 -51.35 1.13 8.20
CA VAL A 311 -52.27 2.23 8.44
C VAL A 311 -53.50 1.89 7.63
N SER A 312 -54.53 1.39 8.32
CA SER A 312 -55.88 1.29 7.77
C SER A 312 -56.38 2.71 7.46
N GLN A 313 -56.36 3.09 6.18
CA GLN A 313 -57.12 4.23 5.70
C GLN A 313 -58.60 3.84 5.67
N PRO A 314 -59.51 4.58 6.33
CA PRO A 314 -60.93 4.46 6.04
C PRO A 314 -61.19 5.15 4.70
N ALA A 315 -61.86 4.42 3.81
CA ALA A 315 -62.34 4.91 2.53
C ALA A 315 -63.36 6.04 2.75
N ASN A 316 -63.15 7.19 2.12
CA ASN A 316 -64.19 8.20 1.95
C ASN A 316 -64.58 8.32 0.47
N VAL A 317 -65.87 8.13 0.27
CA VAL A 317 -66.66 8.17 -0.96
C VAL A 317 -66.60 9.57 -1.60
N PRO A 318 -66.60 9.70 -2.95
CA PRO A 318 -66.58 11.00 -3.59
C PRO A 318 -67.96 11.64 -3.50
N ASN A 319 -68.04 12.89 -3.05
CA ASN A 319 -69.22 13.71 -3.26
C ASN A 319 -68.88 14.95 -4.08
N ARG A 320 -69.68 15.15 -5.12
CA ARG A 320 -69.58 16.17 -6.15
C ARG A 320 -70.48 17.32 -5.72
N GLU A 321 -69.96 18.53 -5.60
CA GLU A 321 -70.79 19.74 -5.60
C GLU A 321 -70.05 20.95 -6.17
N MET A 322 -70.86 21.83 -6.76
CA MET A 322 -70.55 22.87 -7.73
C MET A 322 -70.66 24.23 -7.05
N GLY A 323 -69.75 25.17 -7.32
CA GLY A 323 -69.81 26.51 -6.70
C GLY A 323 -68.92 27.53 -7.41
N TRP A 324 -69.58 28.47 -8.09
CA TRP A 324 -69.05 29.64 -8.79
C TRP A 324 -68.59 30.73 -7.81
N GLY A 325 -67.58 31.55 -8.19
CA GLY A 325 -67.39 32.87 -7.57
C GLY A 325 -66.01 33.52 -7.80
N SER A 326 -66.02 34.65 -8.52
CA SER A 326 -65.04 35.75 -8.68
C SER A 326 -63.94 35.92 -7.60
N SER A 327 -62.73 36.40 -7.89
CA SER A 327 -62.42 37.73 -8.46
C SER A 327 -60.93 37.86 -8.86
N LEU A 328 -60.69 38.80 -9.77
CA LEU A 328 -59.43 39.38 -10.23
C LEU A 328 -58.34 39.54 -9.15
N ASP A 329 -57.09 39.30 -9.55
CA ASP A 329 -56.15 40.42 -9.65
C ASP A 329 -55.06 40.21 -10.71
N THR A 330 -55.09 41.12 -11.68
CA THR A 330 -54.08 41.44 -12.67
C THR A 330 -52.78 41.88 -12.03
N ASN A 331 -51.63 41.40 -12.52
CA ASN A 331 -50.54 42.31 -12.89
C ASN A 331 -49.53 41.72 -13.90
N LYS A 332 -49.23 42.60 -14.86
CA LYS A 332 -48.54 42.45 -16.14
C LYS A 332 -47.16 41.77 -16.08
N ALA A 333 -46.95 40.94 -17.10
CA ALA A 333 -45.64 40.47 -17.55
C ALA A 333 -44.78 41.62 -18.08
N ALA A 334 -43.54 41.70 -17.61
CA ALA A 334 -42.43 42.34 -18.31
C ALA A 334 -41.42 41.25 -18.66
N ALA A 335 -41.31 40.95 -19.96
CA ALA A 335 -40.32 40.05 -20.50
C ALA A 335 -38.93 40.66 -20.35
N VAL A 336 -38.08 40.07 -19.50
CA VAL A 336 -36.64 40.35 -19.45
C VAL A 336 -35.93 39.20 -20.12
N ILE A 337 -35.42 39.44 -21.33
CA ILE A 337 -34.51 38.56 -22.06
C ILE A 337 -33.21 38.44 -21.25
N PRO A 338 -32.76 37.25 -20.82
CA PRO A 338 -31.44 37.12 -20.20
C PRO A 338 -30.35 37.21 -21.27
N LYS A 339 -29.42 38.15 -21.11
CA LYS A 339 -28.16 38.22 -21.88
C LYS A 339 -27.35 36.92 -21.67
N PRO A 340 -26.74 36.32 -22.71
CA PRO A 340 -25.97 35.09 -22.57
C PRO A 340 -24.52 35.41 -22.18
N SER A 341 -24.24 35.60 -20.89
CA SER A 341 -22.87 35.72 -20.36
C SER A 341 -22.26 34.39 -19.88
N HIS A 342 -23.01 33.28 -19.95
CA HIS A 342 -22.58 31.97 -19.40
C HIS A 342 -21.77 31.06 -20.35
N LEU A 343 -21.51 31.46 -21.59
CA LEU A 343 -20.84 30.59 -22.58
C LEU A 343 -19.30 30.60 -22.50
N LEU A 344 -18.68 31.67 -21.99
CA LEU A 344 -17.21 31.78 -21.95
C LEU A 344 -16.58 31.06 -20.73
N HIS A 345 -17.25 31.04 -19.57
CA HIS A 345 -16.74 30.35 -18.37
C HIS A 345 -16.90 28.80 -18.46
N ARG A 346 -17.82 28.32 -19.31
CA ARG A 346 -18.06 26.88 -19.55
C ARG A 346 -17.02 26.25 -20.51
N SER A 347 -16.39 27.05 -21.37
CA SER A 347 -15.37 26.58 -22.32
C SER A 347 -14.04 26.26 -21.64
N ASN A 348 -13.55 27.14 -20.76
CA ASN A 348 -12.26 26.94 -20.07
C ASN A 348 -12.29 25.77 -19.08
N THR A 349 -13.43 25.53 -18.42
CA THR A 349 -13.62 24.40 -17.49
C THR A 349 -13.72 23.06 -18.23
N THR A 350 -14.34 23.03 -19.40
CA THR A 350 -14.43 21.80 -20.22
C THR A 350 -13.12 21.45 -20.92
N LEU A 351 -12.31 22.44 -21.30
CA LEU A 351 -10.96 22.23 -21.84
C LEU A 351 -9.99 21.74 -20.75
N ARG A 352 -9.96 22.38 -19.57
CA ARG A 352 -9.15 21.98 -18.41
C ARG A 352 -9.44 20.53 -17.99
N THR A 353 -10.72 20.17 -17.88
CA THR A 353 -11.14 18.79 -17.55
C THR A 353 -10.88 17.76 -18.67
N ARG A 354 -10.74 18.19 -19.94
CA ARG A 354 -10.35 17.31 -21.04
C ARG A 354 -8.84 17.06 -21.03
N THR A 355 -8.04 18.10 -20.83
CA THR A 355 -6.59 18.00 -20.69
C THR A 355 -6.18 17.15 -19.48
N GLU A 356 -6.81 17.35 -18.32
CA GLU A 356 -6.59 16.52 -17.12
C GLU A 356 -6.91 15.04 -17.36
N ARG A 357 -8.03 14.74 -18.04
CA ARG A 357 -8.39 13.35 -18.41
C ARG A 357 -7.41 12.73 -19.41
N HIS A 358 -6.90 13.51 -20.36
CA HIS A 358 -5.87 13.03 -21.29
C HIS A 358 -4.55 12.77 -20.57
N LEU A 359 -4.14 13.65 -19.66
CA LEU A 359 -2.91 13.50 -18.88
C LEU A 359 -2.96 12.26 -17.99
N LEU A 360 -4.07 12.04 -17.28
CA LEU A 360 -4.29 10.81 -16.48
C LEU A 360 -4.21 9.55 -17.35
N ARG A 361 -4.81 9.57 -18.55
CA ARG A 361 -4.73 8.43 -19.46
C ARG A 361 -3.30 8.15 -19.93
N ILE A 362 -2.53 9.20 -20.24
CA ILE A 362 -1.11 9.06 -20.60
C ILE A 362 -0.33 8.43 -19.44
N VAL A 363 -0.53 8.94 -18.23
CA VAL A 363 0.11 8.40 -17.02
C VAL A 363 -0.19 6.92 -16.83
N HIS A 364 -1.46 6.50 -16.95
CA HIS A 364 -1.81 5.08 -16.85
C HIS A 364 -1.16 4.24 -17.95
N LEU A 365 -1.11 4.72 -19.19
CA LEU A 365 -0.41 4.01 -20.28
C LEU A 365 1.10 3.90 -20.01
N LEU A 366 1.71 4.92 -19.42
CA LEU A 366 3.12 4.88 -18.99
C LEU A 366 3.33 3.82 -17.90
N PHE A 367 2.46 3.72 -16.90
CA PHE A 367 2.51 2.63 -15.92
C PHE A 367 2.36 1.25 -16.59
N GLY A 368 1.42 1.12 -17.53
CA GLY A 368 1.26 -0.09 -18.34
C GLY A 368 2.54 -0.51 -19.07
N GLY A 369 3.16 0.44 -19.77
CA GLY A 369 4.42 0.26 -20.47
C GLY A 369 5.58 -0.04 -19.53
N TRP A 370 5.61 0.59 -18.35
CA TRP A 370 6.62 0.32 -17.31
C TRP A 370 6.55 -1.13 -16.82
N GLY A 371 5.34 -1.64 -16.56
CA GLY A 371 5.15 -3.05 -16.18
C GLY A 371 5.65 -4.03 -17.25
N LEU A 372 5.42 -3.73 -18.53
CA LEU A 372 5.98 -4.52 -19.65
C LEU A 372 7.51 -4.45 -19.69
N MET A 373 8.07 -3.26 -19.49
CA MET A 373 9.53 -3.06 -19.47
C MET A 373 10.18 -3.84 -18.32
N VAL A 374 9.65 -3.71 -17.10
CA VAL A 374 10.16 -4.43 -15.91
C VAL A 374 10.10 -5.95 -16.12
N LEU A 375 8.98 -6.47 -16.61
CA LEU A 375 8.83 -7.89 -16.90
C LEU A 375 9.78 -8.34 -18.02
N GLY A 376 9.91 -7.55 -19.09
CA GLY A 376 10.83 -7.82 -20.20
C GLY A 376 12.29 -7.88 -19.75
N LEU A 377 12.72 -6.92 -18.91
CA LEU A 377 14.05 -6.92 -18.31
C LEU A 377 14.29 -8.17 -17.45
N HIS A 378 13.30 -8.57 -16.65
CA HIS A 378 13.40 -9.77 -15.83
C HIS A 378 13.44 -11.06 -16.65
N ILE A 379 12.65 -11.16 -17.73
CA ILE A 379 12.68 -12.30 -18.67
C ILE A 379 14.03 -12.36 -19.38
N HIS A 380 14.52 -11.23 -19.91
CA HIS A 380 15.82 -11.14 -20.56
C HIS A 380 16.95 -11.59 -19.61
N ALA A 381 16.97 -11.05 -18.38
CA ALA A 381 17.94 -11.48 -17.38
C ALA A 381 17.79 -12.97 -17.06
N SER A 382 16.56 -13.47 -16.91
CA SER A 382 16.29 -14.89 -16.61
C SER A 382 16.68 -15.85 -17.73
N ALA A 383 16.68 -15.40 -18.99
CA ALA A 383 17.03 -16.20 -20.15
C ALA A 383 18.55 -16.40 -20.31
N GLN A 384 19.38 -15.67 -19.56
CA GLN A 384 20.82 -15.80 -19.63
C GLN A 384 21.29 -17.19 -19.15
N PRO A 385 22.37 -17.74 -19.78
CA PRO A 385 22.86 -19.06 -19.46
C PRO A 385 23.37 -19.15 -18.01
N SER A 386 23.29 -20.35 -17.43
CA SER A 386 23.95 -20.64 -16.16
C SER A 386 25.45 -20.82 -16.36
N LEU A 387 26.24 -20.19 -15.50
CA LEU A 387 27.69 -20.37 -15.45
C LEU A 387 27.98 -21.66 -14.67
N PRO A 388 28.57 -22.69 -15.30
CA PRO A 388 28.75 -24.00 -14.66
C PRO A 388 29.63 -23.95 -13.41
N GLN A 389 30.61 -23.03 -13.36
CA GLN A 389 31.50 -22.85 -12.22
C GLN A 389 30.98 -21.89 -11.16
N CYS A 390 29.80 -21.30 -11.38
CA CYS A 390 29.23 -20.35 -10.43
C CYS A 390 28.31 -21.07 -9.44
N LEU A 391 28.77 -21.17 -8.19
CA LEU A 391 28.01 -21.76 -7.09
C LEU A 391 26.89 -20.83 -6.61
N MET A 392 27.06 -19.51 -6.78
CA MET A 392 26.05 -18.50 -6.43
C MET A 392 25.88 -17.48 -7.54
N GLN A 393 25.00 -17.82 -8.47
CA GLN A 393 24.68 -16.97 -9.61
C GLN A 393 23.48 -16.07 -9.32
N VAL A 394 23.59 -14.82 -9.76
CA VAL A 394 22.48 -13.87 -9.86
C VAL A 394 22.37 -13.34 -11.28
N ARG A 395 21.22 -12.76 -11.60
CA ARG A 395 20.92 -12.27 -12.96
C ARG A 395 20.38 -10.85 -12.87
N PRO A 396 21.29 -9.85 -12.76
CA PRO A 396 20.92 -8.45 -12.74
C PRO A 396 20.14 -8.04 -13.98
N TRP A 397 19.21 -7.12 -13.83
CA TRP A 397 18.56 -6.52 -14.99
C TRP A 397 19.53 -5.61 -15.74
N ALA A 398 19.31 -5.49 -17.06
CA ALA A 398 20.13 -4.68 -17.96
C ALA A 398 21.63 -5.07 -18.03
N ALA A 399 22.07 -6.13 -17.34
CA ALA A 399 23.39 -6.70 -17.52
C ALA A 399 23.42 -7.61 -18.75
N SER A 400 24.52 -7.59 -19.51
CA SER A 400 24.73 -8.46 -20.67
C SER A 400 25.18 -9.88 -20.27
N ARG A 401 25.68 -10.05 -19.05
CA ARG A 401 26.17 -11.32 -18.51
C ARG A 401 25.66 -11.52 -17.08
N PRO A 402 25.44 -12.78 -16.66
CA PRO A 402 25.12 -13.08 -15.28
C PRO A 402 26.30 -12.76 -14.36
N SER A 403 26.00 -12.46 -13.09
CA SER A 403 27.04 -12.20 -12.08
C SER A 403 27.18 -13.39 -11.15
N CYS A 404 28.39 -13.58 -10.64
CA CYS A 404 28.72 -14.69 -9.75
C CYS A 404 29.32 -14.17 -8.44
N TYR A 405 28.73 -14.58 -7.32
CA TYR A 405 29.23 -14.25 -5.98
C TYR A 405 30.19 -15.27 -5.41
N LEU A 406 30.10 -16.53 -5.86
CA LEU A 406 30.96 -17.60 -5.41
C LEU A 406 31.28 -18.50 -6.59
N VAL A 407 32.56 -18.54 -6.95
CA VAL A 407 33.10 -19.40 -8.02
C VAL A 407 33.70 -20.64 -7.37
N GLY A 408 33.30 -21.82 -7.84
CA GLY A 408 33.95 -23.08 -7.48
C GLY A 408 35.08 -23.36 -8.46
N LEU A 409 36.33 -23.36 -7.97
CA LEU A 409 37.48 -23.83 -8.74
C LEU A 409 37.77 -25.28 -8.35
N ASP A 410 37.21 -26.22 -9.13
CA ASP A 410 37.50 -27.64 -8.99
C ASP A 410 38.45 -28.08 -10.10
N CYS A 411 39.74 -28.18 -9.78
CA CYS A 411 40.79 -28.56 -10.71
C CYS A 411 40.57 -29.95 -11.33
N TYR A 412 39.97 -30.87 -10.58
CA TYR A 412 39.68 -32.23 -11.08
C TYR A 412 38.57 -32.19 -12.12
N THR A 413 37.46 -31.53 -11.80
CA THR A 413 36.33 -31.36 -12.74
C THR A 413 36.73 -30.51 -13.96
N LEU A 414 37.63 -29.54 -13.78
CA LEU A 414 38.13 -28.67 -14.86
C LEU A 414 39.24 -29.30 -15.71
N ALA A 415 39.78 -30.46 -15.28
CA ALA A 415 40.93 -31.12 -15.87
C ALA A 415 42.15 -30.19 -16.02
N ILE A 416 42.45 -29.43 -14.96
CA ILE A 416 43.61 -28.53 -14.86
C ILE A 416 44.44 -28.89 -13.63
N SER A 417 45.73 -28.54 -13.66
CA SER A 417 46.65 -28.69 -12.53
C SER A 417 46.51 -27.59 -11.48
N GLY A 418 45.79 -26.51 -11.81
CA GLY A 418 45.62 -25.34 -10.93
C GLY A 418 46.77 -24.34 -11.01
N ARG A 419 47.68 -24.46 -12.00
CA ARG A 419 48.66 -23.42 -12.29
C ARG A 419 47.97 -22.14 -12.77
N MET A 420 48.56 -21.00 -12.45
CA MET A 420 47.97 -19.67 -12.68
C MET A 420 47.59 -19.45 -14.16
N ASP A 421 48.44 -19.89 -15.08
CA ASP A 421 48.22 -19.81 -16.54
C ASP A 421 47.04 -20.66 -17.00
N GLU A 422 46.82 -21.82 -16.41
CA GLU A 422 45.68 -22.69 -16.72
C GLU A 422 44.36 -22.14 -16.15
N VAL A 423 44.42 -21.49 -14.98
CA VAL A 423 43.27 -20.84 -14.34
C VAL A 423 42.86 -19.59 -15.13
N GLU A 424 43.79 -18.70 -15.47
CA GLU A 424 43.53 -17.50 -16.29
C GLU A 424 43.01 -17.82 -17.69
N LYS A 425 43.35 -18.99 -18.24
CA LYS A 425 42.82 -19.42 -19.53
C LYS A 425 41.36 -19.91 -19.45
N LYS A 426 40.90 -20.33 -18.26
CA LYS A 426 39.56 -20.91 -18.04
C LYS A 426 38.54 -19.90 -17.50
N PHE A 427 38.99 -18.80 -16.90
CA PHE A 427 38.17 -17.77 -16.25
C PHE A 427 38.53 -16.39 -16.80
#